data_AF-A0AAU1VB49-F1
#
_entry.id   AF-A0AAU1VB49-F1
#
_cell.length_a   1.000
_cell.length_b   1.000
_cell.length_c   1.000
_cell.angle_alpha   90.00
_cell.angle_beta   90.00
_cell.angle_gamma   90.00
#
_symmetry.space_group_name_H-M   'P 1'
#
loop_
_entity.id
_entity.type
_entity.pdbx_description
1 polymer ?
#
loop_
_entity_poly.entity_id
_entity_poly.type
_entity_poly.pdbx_seq_one_letter_code
_entity_poly.pdbx_strand_id
1 'polypeptide(L)'
;MSLPFEISKELADYANTVREWSVAECRPYAREADDRHAPPANWAEILDTSPVPLGRADKPEEGSVPDFEEGDYVSKAVITEALVYGDVWVPPVLGGGIGELVVEAMGTPEQVAKWYDPVVEGAPRRASHSPSRASAPTPPWCPPPRPARATPG
;
A
#
# COMPACT_ATOMS: atom_id res chain seq x y z
N MET A 1 -27.09 -1.22 17.10
CA MET A 1 -26.27 0.00 16.99
C MET A 1 -25.89 0.15 15.53
N SER A 2 -26.39 1.18 14.84
CA SER A 2 -25.84 1.56 13.54
C SER A 2 -24.59 2.40 13.80
N LEU A 3 -23.47 2.00 13.22
CA LEU A 3 -22.30 2.88 13.17
C LEU A 3 -22.59 3.91 12.07
N PRO A 4 -22.52 5.22 12.36
CA PRO A 4 -22.55 6.22 11.32
C PRO A 4 -21.28 6.07 10.46
N PHE A 5 -21.44 6.01 9.14
CA PHE A 5 -20.34 5.97 8.16
C PHE A 5 -20.01 7.39 7.63
N GLU A 6 -20.35 8.41 8.41
CA GLU A 6 -20.10 9.80 8.05
C GLU A 6 -18.65 10.13 8.38
N ILE A 7 -17.97 10.75 7.42
CA ILE A 7 -16.64 11.35 7.59
C ILE A 7 -16.78 12.86 7.69
N SER A 8 -15.80 13.50 8.32
CA SER A 8 -15.63 14.94 8.40
C SER A 8 -15.64 15.57 7.00
N LYS A 9 -16.05 16.83 6.96
CA LYS A 9 -16.08 17.60 5.72
C LYS A 9 -14.65 17.74 5.16
N GLU A 10 -13.68 17.91 6.05
CA GLU A 10 -12.27 18.07 5.75
C GLU A 10 -11.70 16.85 5.03
N LEU A 11 -11.93 15.63 5.56
CA LEU A 11 -11.51 14.39 4.90
C LEU A 11 -12.25 14.18 3.57
N ALA A 12 -13.54 14.48 3.52
CA ALA A 12 -14.33 14.37 2.29
C ALA A 12 -13.84 15.33 1.19
N ASP A 13 -13.56 16.60 1.52
CA ASP A 13 -13.05 17.61 0.58
C ASP A 13 -11.67 17.21 0.06
N TYR A 14 -10.79 16.75 0.96
CA TYR A 14 -9.46 16.27 0.59
C TYR A 14 -9.55 15.08 -0.37
N ALA A 15 -10.37 14.08 -0.05
CA ALA A 15 -10.55 12.89 -0.87
C ALA A 15 -11.20 13.22 -2.23
N ASN A 16 -12.17 14.14 -2.28
CA ASN A 16 -12.73 14.62 -3.54
C ASN A 16 -11.68 15.30 -4.42
N THR A 17 -10.83 16.14 -3.83
CA THR A 17 -9.73 16.80 -4.53
C THR A 17 -8.75 15.77 -5.11
N VAL A 18 -8.32 14.79 -4.30
CA VAL A 18 -7.45 13.70 -4.75
C VAL A 18 -8.10 12.88 -5.85
N ARG A 19 -9.41 12.60 -5.75
CA ARG A 19 -10.15 11.82 -6.74
C ARG A 19 -10.24 12.54 -8.08
N GLU A 20 -10.61 13.82 -8.07
CA GLU A 20 -10.73 14.61 -9.30
C GLU A 20 -9.37 14.70 -10.01
N TRP A 21 -8.32 15.00 -9.25
CA TRP A 21 -6.95 15.02 -9.75
C TRP A 21 -6.50 13.64 -10.27
N SER A 22 -6.72 12.55 -9.51
CA SER A 22 -6.26 11.22 -9.91
C SER A 22 -6.93 10.73 -11.20
N VAL A 23 -8.22 11.05 -11.39
CA VAL A 23 -8.95 10.75 -12.62
C VAL A 23 -8.43 11.58 -13.80
N ALA A 24 -8.07 12.83 -13.58
CA ALA A 24 -7.55 13.71 -14.63
C ALA A 24 -6.11 13.35 -15.04
N GLU A 25 -5.22 13.17 -14.06
CA GLU A 25 -3.78 13.13 -14.27
C GLU A 25 -3.19 11.70 -14.22
N CYS A 26 -3.73 10.80 -13.40
CA CYS A 26 -3.18 9.44 -13.25
C CYS A 26 -3.84 8.43 -14.21
N ARG A 27 -5.16 8.51 -14.37
CA ARG A 27 -5.95 7.59 -15.20
C ARG A 27 -5.51 7.51 -16.67
N PRO A 28 -5.08 8.60 -17.35
CA PRO A 28 -4.60 8.52 -18.73
C PRO A 28 -3.46 7.51 -18.93
N TYR A 29 -2.69 7.22 -17.88
CA TYR A 29 -1.55 6.31 -17.92
C TYR A 29 -1.87 4.89 -17.45
N ALA A 30 -3.12 4.60 -17.07
CA ALA A 30 -3.54 3.28 -16.58
C ALA A 30 -3.19 2.13 -17.55
N ARG A 31 -3.42 2.34 -18.85
CA ARG A 31 -3.09 1.33 -19.88
C ARG A 31 -1.60 1.13 -20.06
N GLU A 32 -0.83 2.21 -20.04
CA GLU A 32 0.63 2.11 -20.09
C GLU A 32 1.16 1.31 -18.89
N ALA A 33 0.64 1.60 -17.69
CA ALA A 33 1.08 0.93 -16.48
C ALA A 33 0.76 -0.58 -16.48
N ASP A 34 -0.43 -0.94 -16.96
CA ASP A 34 -0.89 -2.32 -17.15
C ASP A 34 0.00 -3.06 -18.17
N ASP A 35 0.19 -2.50 -19.36
CA ASP A 35 0.97 -3.11 -20.45
C ASP A 35 2.44 -3.33 -20.05
N ARG A 36 3.01 -2.40 -19.28
CA ARG A 36 4.41 -2.45 -18.82
C ARG A 36 4.59 -3.24 -17.53
N HIS A 37 3.52 -3.55 -16.81
CA HIS A 37 3.54 -4.04 -15.43
C HIS A 37 4.43 -3.18 -14.51
N ALA A 38 4.43 -1.87 -14.71
CA ALA A 38 5.27 -0.92 -13.98
C ALA A 38 4.63 0.47 -14.02
N PRO A 39 4.89 1.34 -13.03
CA PRO A 39 4.46 2.73 -13.09
C PRO A 39 4.94 3.42 -14.37
N PRO A 40 4.20 4.44 -14.87
CA PRO A 40 4.63 5.25 -16.01
C PRO A 40 6.03 5.83 -15.80
N ALA A 41 6.83 5.99 -16.84
CA ALA A 41 8.23 6.43 -16.67
C ALA A 41 8.34 7.82 -16.03
N ASN A 42 7.35 8.69 -16.29
CA ASN A 42 7.20 10.03 -15.74
C ASN A 42 6.30 10.09 -14.50
N TRP A 43 6.12 8.98 -13.77
CA TRP A 43 5.23 8.94 -12.60
C TRP A 43 5.48 10.07 -11.61
N ALA A 44 6.74 10.42 -11.33
CA ALA A 44 7.08 11.46 -10.37
C ALA A 44 6.57 12.83 -10.83
N GLU A 45 6.70 13.14 -12.12
CA GLU A 45 6.21 14.39 -12.72
C GLU A 45 4.68 14.46 -12.70
N ILE A 46 4.00 13.32 -12.87
CA ILE A 46 2.54 13.23 -12.73
C ILE A 46 2.16 13.56 -11.28
N LEU A 47 2.83 12.97 -10.29
CA LEU A 47 2.54 13.23 -8.87
C LEU A 47 2.86 14.67 -8.45
N ASP A 48 3.84 15.32 -9.07
CA ASP A 48 4.18 16.74 -8.85
C ASP A 48 3.02 17.69 -9.21
N THR A 49 2.04 17.23 -10.00
CA THR A 49 0.86 18.03 -10.34
C THR A 49 -0.24 17.99 -9.28
N SER A 50 -0.10 17.17 -8.23
CA SER A 50 -1.12 17.04 -7.20
C SER A 50 -1.38 18.38 -6.52
N PRO A 51 -2.67 18.81 -6.42
CA PRO A 51 -3.02 20.07 -5.75
C PRO A 51 -2.91 19.97 -4.22
N VAL A 52 -2.69 18.77 -3.68
CA VAL A 52 -2.59 18.48 -2.24
C VAL A 52 -1.41 17.55 -1.93
N PRO A 53 -0.83 17.61 -0.72
CA PRO A 53 0.35 16.81 -0.37
C PRO A 53 0.02 15.33 -0.23
N LEU A 54 0.64 14.46 -1.05
CA LEU A 54 0.32 13.02 -1.08
C LEU A 54 1.09 12.16 -0.07
N GLY A 55 1.96 12.75 0.77
CA GLY A 55 2.80 11.99 1.69
C GLY A 55 3.83 11.12 0.99
N ARG A 56 4.51 11.69 -0.01
CA ARG A 56 5.45 10.99 -0.89
C ARG A 56 6.75 10.62 -0.20
N ALA A 57 7.07 9.33 -0.18
CA ALA A 57 8.35 8.84 0.34
C ALA A 57 9.55 9.30 -0.49
N ASP A 58 9.39 9.58 -1.79
CA ASP A 58 10.47 10.08 -2.65
C ASP A 58 10.77 11.58 -2.43
N LYS A 59 9.84 12.33 -1.84
CA LYS A 59 9.93 13.77 -1.60
C LYS A 59 9.28 14.16 -0.25
N PRO A 60 9.89 13.77 0.88
CA PRO A 60 9.33 14.05 2.20
C PRO A 60 9.16 15.56 2.49
N GLU A 61 9.92 16.41 1.82
CA GLU A 61 9.84 17.87 1.93
C GLU A 61 8.59 18.50 1.31
N GLU A 62 7.88 17.81 0.40
CA GLU A 62 6.62 18.29 -0.21
C GLU A 62 5.43 18.21 0.75
N GLY A 63 5.62 17.62 1.94
CA GLY A 63 4.65 17.56 3.01
C GLY A 63 3.98 16.20 3.15
N SER A 64 3.50 15.91 4.37
CA SER A 64 2.70 14.74 4.67
C SER A 64 1.23 14.96 4.31
N VAL A 65 0.50 13.86 4.15
CA VAL A 65 -0.96 13.90 4.21
C VAL A 65 -1.36 14.54 5.55
N PRO A 66 -2.38 15.43 5.59
CA PRO A 66 -2.86 16.02 6.83
C PRO A 66 -3.39 14.98 7.81
N ASP A 67 -3.32 15.27 9.11
CA ASP A 67 -4.02 14.49 10.12
C ASP A 67 -5.52 14.84 10.10
N PHE A 68 -6.38 13.82 10.16
CA PHE A 68 -7.83 13.97 10.23
C PHE A 68 -8.38 13.32 11.52
N GLU A 69 -9.58 13.75 11.94
CA GLU A 69 -10.18 13.34 13.21
C GLU A 69 -10.56 11.86 13.28
N GLU A 70 -10.78 11.22 12.14
CA GLU A 70 -11.11 9.80 12.01
C GLU A 70 -9.91 8.88 12.26
N GLY A 71 -8.71 9.48 12.34
CA GLY A 71 -7.46 8.78 12.54
C GLY A 71 -6.93 8.11 11.28
N ASP A 72 -5.76 7.50 11.44
CA ASP A 72 -4.89 7.07 10.34
C ASP A 72 -5.55 6.08 9.38
N TYR A 73 -6.17 5.01 9.90
CA TYR A 73 -6.70 3.93 9.06
C TYR A 73 -7.92 4.34 8.23
N VAL A 74 -8.86 5.10 8.82
CA VAL A 74 -10.05 5.56 8.11
C VAL A 74 -9.64 6.57 7.04
N SER A 75 -8.76 7.52 7.39
CA SER A 75 -8.23 8.50 6.46
C SER A 75 -7.49 7.84 5.29
N LYS A 76 -6.59 6.89 5.58
CA LYS A 76 -5.87 6.12 4.55
C LYS A 76 -6.82 5.34 3.65
N ALA A 77 -7.86 4.71 4.20
CA ALA A 77 -8.84 3.97 3.39
C ALA A 77 -9.56 4.89 2.40
N VAL A 78 -10.05 6.04 2.87
CA VAL A 78 -10.78 7.02 2.06
C VAL A 78 -9.86 7.64 0.98
N ILE A 79 -8.63 7.99 1.34
CA ILE A 79 -7.65 8.57 0.40
C ILE A 79 -7.20 7.52 -0.62
N THR A 80 -6.97 6.28 -0.20
CA THR A 80 -6.62 5.18 -1.12
C THR A 80 -7.74 4.92 -2.11
N GLU A 81 -9.01 4.91 -1.66
CA GLU A 81 -10.15 4.79 -2.55
C GLU A 81 -10.16 5.92 -3.60
N ALA A 82 -9.96 7.17 -3.17
CA ALA A 82 -9.89 8.33 -4.05
C ALA A 82 -8.77 8.22 -5.11
N LEU A 83 -7.59 7.72 -4.73
CA LEU A 83 -6.48 7.48 -5.66
C LEU A 83 -6.81 6.40 -6.70
N VAL A 84 -7.45 5.31 -6.27
CA VAL A 84 -7.77 4.15 -7.11
C VAL A 84 -8.87 4.43 -8.13
N TYR A 85 -9.66 5.50 -7.97
CA TYR A 85 -10.52 6.00 -9.06
C TYR A 85 -9.71 6.44 -10.29
N GLY A 86 -8.48 6.94 -10.07
CA GLY A 86 -7.49 7.19 -11.11
C GLY A 86 -6.94 5.88 -11.65
N ASP A 87 -6.08 5.22 -10.86
CA ASP A 87 -5.59 3.87 -11.12
C ASP A 87 -4.87 3.26 -9.88
N VAL A 88 -4.75 1.93 -9.84
CA VAL A 88 -4.08 1.19 -8.75
C VAL A 88 -2.55 1.25 -8.79
N TRP A 89 -1.93 1.74 -9.88
CA TRP A 89 -0.47 1.90 -9.93
C TRP A 89 0.02 2.99 -8.96
N VAL A 90 -0.84 3.91 -8.52
CA VAL A 90 -0.46 5.09 -7.73
C VAL A 90 -0.08 4.75 -6.27
N PRO A 91 -0.89 4.05 -5.46
CA PRO A 91 -0.54 3.81 -4.05
C PRO A 91 0.84 3.14 -3.84
N PRO A 92 1.25 2.13 -4.63
CA PRO A 92 2.58 1.52 -4.48
C PRO A 92 3.78 2.42 -4.78
N VAL A 93 3.59 3.57 -5.44
CA VAL A 93 4.68 4.53 -5.69
C VAL A 93 4.77 5.64 -4.65
N LEU A 94 3.67 5.94 -3.94
CA LEU A 94 3.68 6.93 -2.86
C LEU A 94 4.55 6.51 -1.67
N GLY A 95 4.78 5.20 -1.53
CA GLY A 95 5.65 4.62 -0.53
C GLY A 95 4.88 3.72 0.42
N GLY A 96 5.64 3.01 1.24
CA GLY A 96 5.14 2.04 2.18
C GLY A 96 4.66 0.74 1.54
N GLY A 97 4.77 -0.34 2.30
CA GLY A 97 4.30 -1.66 1.91
C GLY A 97 3.95 -2.47 3.14
N ILE A 98 2.99 -3.38 3.01
CA ILE A 98 2.58 -4.25 4.14
C ILE A 98 3.76 -5.00 4.79
N GLY A 99 4.87 -5.16 4.07
CA GLY A 99 6.10 -5.75 4.60
C GLY A 99 6.68 -5.00 5.79
N GLU A 100 6.65 -3.66 5.82
CA GLU A 100 7.16 -2.89 6.96
C GLU A 100 6.23 -3.01 8.18
N LEU A 101 4.91 -2.96 7.97
CA LEU A 101 3.90 -3.10 9.03
C LEU A 101 3.97 -4.47 9.70
N VAL A 102 4.30 -5.51 8.95
CA VAL A 102 4.52 -6.87 9.49
C VAL A 102 5.76 -6.91 10.38
N VAL A 103 6.84 -6.24 9.98
CA VAL A 103 8.07 -6.16 10.80
C VAL A 103 7.81 -5.35 12.06
N GLU A 104 7.08 -4.23 11.96
CA GLU A 104 6.70 -3.42 13.12
C GLU A 104 5.88 -4.23 14.13
N ALA A 105 4.84 -4.93 13.65
CA ALA A 105 3.88 -5.59 14.51
C ALA A 105 4.41 -6.91 15.12
N MET A 106 5.29 -7.62 14.42
CA MET A 106 5.69 -8.98 14.79
C MET A 106 7.21 -9.23 14.81
N GLY A 107 8.03 -8.23 14.47
CA GLY A 107 9.48 -8.37 14.45
C GLY A 107 10.09 -8.42 15.84
N THR A 108 11.23 -9.09 15.99
CA THR A 108 12.09 -8.91 17.17
C THR A 108 12.68 -7.48 17.19
N PRO A 109 13.16 -6.97 18.33
CA PRO A 109 13.83 -5.67 18.38
C PRO A 109 14.96 -5.52 17.35
N GLU A 110 15.74 -6.57 17.09
CA GLU A 110 16.78 -6.56 16.06
C GLU A 110 16.21 -6.52 14.64
N GLN A 111 15.04 -7.11 14.40
CA GLN A 111 14.37 -7.07 13.10
C GLN A 111 13.75 -5.71 12.84
N VAL A 112 13.15 -5.08 13.84
CA VAL A 112 12.63 -3.70 13.74
C VAL A 112 13.77 -2.74 13.42
N ALA A 113 14.85 -2.75 14.22
CA ALA A 113 16.00 -1.88 14.00
C ALA A 113 16.69 -2.08 12.64
N LYS A 114 16.67 -3.31 12.12
CA LYS A 114 17.34 -3.64 10.86
C LYS A 114 16.47 -3.40 9.62
N TRP A 115 15.16 -3.54 9.73
CA TRP A 115 14.26 -3.63 8.56
C TRP A 115 13.08 -2.67 8.59
N TYR A 116 12.66 -2.18 9.75
CA TYR A 116 11.57 -1.20 9.90
C TYR A 116 12.12 0.22 10.02
N ASP A 117 13.01 0.47 10.99
CA ASP A 117 13.55 1.82 11.25
C ASP A 117 14.13 2.47 9.98
N PRO A 118 14.93 1.78 9.14
CA PRO A 118 15.45 2.41 7.93
C PRO A 118 14.37 2.81 6.93
N VAL A 119 13.25 2.09 6.88
CA VAL A 119 12.16 2.38 5.93
C VAL A 119 11.38 3.62 6.37
N VAL A 120 11.15 3.77 7.67
CA VAL A 120 10.44 4.92 8.25
C VAL A 120 11.34 6.16 8.36
N GLU A 121 12.64 5.98 8.56
CA GLU A 121 13.65 7.06 8.58
C GLU A 121 14.06 7.53 7.17
N GLY A 122 13.42 7.04 6.10
CA GLY A 122 13.61 7.52 4.74
C GLY A 122 14.78 6.89 3.97
N ALA A 123 15.29 5.72 4.39
CA ALA A 123 16.24 4.96 3.58
C ALA A 123 15.52 4.23 2.43
N PRO A 124 16.09 4.19 1.21
CA PRO A 124 15.41 3.76 0.00
C PRO A 124 15.31 2.23 -0.14
N ARG A 125 14.65 1.55 0.81
CA ARG A 125 14.38 0.10 0.72
C ARG A 125 12.88 -0.17 0.66
N ARG A 126 12.40 -0.63 -0.50
CA ARG A 126 11.04 -1.17 -0.65
C ARG A 126 10.94 -2.52 0.07
N ALA A 127 10.06 -2.66 1.06
CA ALA A 127 9.75 -3.92 1.69
C ALA A 127 8.67 -4.68 0.89
N SER A 128 9.03 -5.80 0.26
CA SER A 128 8.07 -6.67 -0.43
C SER A 128 7.56 -7.78 0.50
N HIS A 129 6.25 -7.93 0.64
CA HIS A 129 5.62 -9.03 1.38
C HIS A 129 5.02 -10.05 0.41
N SER A 130 5.39 -11.33 0.55
CA SER A 130 4.91 -12.40 -0.32
C SER A 130 4.25 -13.51 0.52
N PRO A 131 2.94 -13.40 0.82
CA PRO A 131 2.23 -14.37 1.66
C PRO A 131 1.84 -15.66 0.90
N SER A 132 1.81 -15.61 -0.43
CA SER A 132 1.52 -16.76 -1.28
C SER A 132 2.80 -17.57 -1.53
N ARG A 133 2.84 -18.82 -1.05
CA ARG A 133 3.70 -19.83 -1.66
C ARG A 133 3.11 -20.15 -3.02
N ALA A 134 3.78 -19.77 -4.11
CA ALA A 134 3.71 -20.59 -5.31
C ALA A 134 4.05 -22.01 -4.87
N SER A 135 3.24 -22.99 -5.24
CA SER A 135 3.36 -24.41 -4.87
C SER A 135 4.80 -24.88 -5.04
N ALA A 136 5.61 -24.73 -3.99
CA ALA A 136 7.00 -25.12 -4.03
C ALA A 136 7.02 -26.64 -4.16
N PRO A 137 7.80 -27.21 -5.10
CA PRO A 137 7.94 -28.65 -5.16
C PRO A 137 8.40 -29.15 -3.79
N THR A 138 7.69 -30.16 -3.29
CA THR A 138 7.96 -30.75 -1.98
C THR A 138 9.44 -31.09 -1.89
N PRO A 139 10.19 -30.60 -0.89
CA PRO A 139 11.60 -30.93 -0.75
C PRO A 139 11.78 -32.46 -0.65
N PRO A 140 12.81 -33.05 -1.25
CA PRO A 140 12.95 -34.51 -1.37
C PRO A 140 13.09 -35.25 -0.03
N TRP A 141 13.29 -34.52 1.07
CA TRP A 141 13.34 -35.02 2.45
C TRP A 141 11.99 -35.02 3.16
N CYS A 142 10.92 -34.48 2.57
CA CYS A 142 9.58 -34.58 3.13
C CYS A 142 8.99 -35.97 2.86
N PRO A 143 8.69 -36.77 3.89
CA PRO A 143 8.05 -38.06 3.70
C PRO A 143 6.62 -37.85 3.15
N PRO A 144 6.13 -38.74 2.25
CA PRO A 144 4.79 -38.63 1.72
C PRO A 144 3.75 -38.72 2.85
N PRO A 145 2.60 -38.02 2.72
CA PRO A 145 1.54 -38.10 3.70
C PRO A 145 1.08 -39.56 3.84
N ARG A 146 1.02 -40.07 5.08
CA ARG A 146 0.52 -41.42 5.33
C ARG A 146 -0.97 -41.46 4.99
N PRO A 147 -1.45 -42.49 4.26
CA PRO A 147 -2.87 -42.65 4.01
C PRO A 147 -3.62 -42.74 5.33
N ALA A 148 -4.71 -41.99 5.44
CA ALA A 148 -5.59 -42.02 6.60
C ALA A 148 -6.08 -43.46 6.82
N ARG A 149 -5.90 -44.00 8.02
CA ARG A 149 -6.51 -45.27 8.41
C ARG A 149 -8.02 -45.07 8.40
N ALA A 150 -8.73 -45.79 7.55
CA ALA A 150 -10.17 -45.95 7.67
C ALA A 150 -10.48 -46.58 9.04
N THR A 151 -11.22 -45.88 9.87
CA THR A 151 -11.87 -46.45 11.05
C THR A 151 -12.92 -47.43 10.56
N PRO A 152 -12.90 -48.72 10.99
CA PRO A 152 -14.08 -49.56 10.85
C PRO A 152 -15.17 -49.03 11.78
N GLY A 153 -16.42 -49.08 11.29
CA GLY A 153 -17.62 -48.54 11.95
C GLY A 153 -18.01 -49.24 13.24
#